data_AF-A0A3N2BXM1-F1
#
_entry.id   AF-A0A3N2BXM1-F1
#
_cell.length_a   1.000
_cell.length_b   1.000
_cell.length_c   1.000
_cell.angle_alpha   90.00
_cell.angle_beta   90.00
_cell.angle_gamma   90.00
#
_symmetry.space_group_name_H-M   'P 1'
#
loop_
_entity.id
_entity.type
_entity.pdbx_description
1 polymer ?
#
loop_
_entity_poly.entity_id
_entity_poly.type
_entity_poly.pdbx_seq_one_letter_code
_entity_poly.pdbx_strand_id
1 'polypeptide(L)'
;MDLKRIAAGATVAVVLAVGGSVAVATPAHAALRTWYGNYSSESTCWTGVNDKVVQLLRTGQAKSIHRVDCTKKPSGGWSGMVSYNENY
;
A
#
# COMPACT_ATOMS: atom_id res chain seq x y z
N MET A 1 -40.19 -0.75 10.03
CA MET A 1 -38.95 -1.07 10.78
C MET A 1 -38.11 -1.96 9.90
N ASP A 2 -36.89 -1.49 9.64
CA ASP A 2 -35.88 -2.03 8.74
C ASP A 2 -35.27 -3.33 9.30
N LEU A 3 -35.05 -4.35 8.45
CA LEU A 3 -34.11 -5.43 8.77
C LEU A 3 -33.41 -5.94 7.50
N LYS A 4 -32.39 -5.18 7.11
CA LYS A 4 -31.03 -5.64 6.75
C LYS A 4 -30.89 -6.84 5.80
N ARG A 5 -30.32 -6.51 4.63
CA ARG A 5 -29.46 -7.34 3.75
C ARG A 5 -28.69 -8.44 4.50
N ILE A 6 -28.91 -9.69 4.11
CA ILE A 6 -28.10 -10.87 4.42
C ILE A 6 -28.22 -11.76 3.19
N ALA A 7 -27.19 -12.33 2.56
CA ALA A 7 -25.76 -12.14 2.56
C ALA A 7 -25.32 -12.58 1.16
N ALA A 8 -24.27 -11.96 0.65
CA ALA A 8 -23.60 -12.40 -0.56
C ALA A 8 -23.24 -13.89 -0.41
N GLY A 9 -23.62 -14.68 -1.42
CA GLY A 9 -23.31 -16.10 -1.50
C GLY A 9 -21.81 -16.31 -1.43
N ALA A 10 -21.34 -16.83 -0.30
CA ALA A 10 -20.06 -17.48 -0.18
C ALA A 10 -20.35 -18.97 -0.03
N THR A 11 -20.46 -19.67 -1.16
CA THR A 11 -20.34 -21.12 -1.18
C THR A 11 -18.90 -21.46 -0.77
N VAL A 12 -18.69 -21.68 0.53
CA VAL A 12 -17.42 -22.15 1.07
C VAL A 12 -17.26 -23.60 0.65
N ALA A 13 -16.48 -23.84 -0.40
CA ALA A 13 -16.00 -25.17 -0.73
C ALA A 13 -14.96 -25.57 0.34
N VAL A 14 -15.40 -26.38 1.31
CA VAL A 14 -14.50 -27.01 2.28
C VAL A 14 -13.83 -28.19 1.58
N VAL A 15 -12.59 -28.00 1.12
CA VAL A 15 -11.73 -29.11 0.72
C VAL A 15 -10.97 -29.59 1.96
N LEU A 16 -11.43 -30.71 2.54
CA LEU A 16 -10.64 -31.47 3.51
C LEU A 16 -9.53 -32.21 2.74
N ALA A 17 -8.27 -31.80 2.93
CA ALA A 17 -7.12 -32.63 2.58
C ALA A 17 -5.92 -32.31 3.49
N VAL A 18 -5.74 -33.18 4.49
CA VAL A 18 -4.47 -33.73 5.00
C VAL A 18 -3.27 -32.78 5.09
N GLY A 19 -2.94 -32.34 6.31
CA GLY A 19 -1.55 -32.08 6.70
C GLY A 19 -0.77 -31.07 5.86
N GLY A 20 -1.34 -29.89 5.63
CA GLY A 20 -0.64 -28.76 5.04
C GLY A 20 -1.45 -27.52 5.36
N SER A 21 -0.81 -26.50 5.93
CA SER A 21 -1.45 -25.26 6.33
C SER A 21 -2.32 -24.74 5.17
N VAL A 22 -3.65 -24.82 5.32
CA VAL A 22 -4.59 -24.25 4.37
C VAL A 22 -4.37 -22.74 4.38
N ALA A 23 -3.59 -22.26 3.43
CA ALA A 23 -3.48 -20.84 3.14
C ALA A 23 -4.85 -20.41 2.61
N VAL A 24 -5.70 -19.96 3.52
CA VAL A 24 -6.83 -19.10 3.18
C VAL A 24 -6.24 -17.91 2.41
N ALA A 25 -6.39 -17.93 1.09
CA ALA A 25 -6.20 -16.76 0.26
C ALA A 25 -7.26 -15.75 0.69
N THR A 26 -6.97 -15.00 1.76
CA THR A 26 -7.68 -13.78 2.06
C THR A 26 -7.62 -12.92 0.80
N PRO A 27 -8.73 -12.28 0.39
CA PRO A 27 -8.67 -11.35 -0.72
C PRO A 27 -7.54 -10.39 -0.40
N ALA A 28 -6.53 -10.36 -1.25
CA ALA A 28 -5.40 -9.45 -1.15
C ALA A 28 -6.01 -8.05 -1.11
N HIS A 29 -6.23 -7.54 0.10
CA HIS A 29 -6.61 -6.16 0.30
C HIS A 29 -5.43 -5.42 -0.31
N ALA A 30 -5.68 -4.66 -1.37
CA ALA A 30 -4.70 -3.75 -1.93
C ALA A 30 -4.27 -2.82 -0.78
N ALA A 31 -3.23 -3.21 -0.05
CA ALA A 31 -2.84 -2.55 1.16
C ALA A 31 -2.20 -1.25 0.73
N LEU A 32 -2.79 -0.14 1.17
CA LEU A 32 -2.19 1.16 0.96
C LEU A 32 -0.88 1.18 1.76
N ARG A 33 0.25 1.19 1.05
CA ARG A 33 1.58 1.32 1.63
C ARG A 33 1.99 2.77 1.62
N THR A 34 2.66 3.18 2.67
CA THR A 34 3.27 4.50 2.74
C THR A 34 4.75 4.35 3.02
N TRP A 35 5.55 4.95 2.15
CA TRP A 35 6.98 5.08 2.32
C TRP A 35 7.32 6.48 2.82
N TYR A 36 8.34 6.59 3.66
CA TYR A 36 8.84 7.85 4.20
C TYR A 36 10.35 7.99 3.97
N GLY A 37 10.79 9.20 3.68
CA GLY A 37 12.20 9.58 3.54
C GLY A 37 12.51 10.84 4.33
N ASN A 38 13.75 10.99 4.79
CA ASN A 38 14.22 12.18 5.51
C ASN A 38 15.32 12.87 4.71
N TYR A 39 15.23 14.19 4.57
CA TYR A 39 16.11 14.97 3.70
C TYR A 39 16.52 16.28 4.36
N SER A 40 17.71 16.77 3.99
CA SER A 40 18.26 18.02 4.52
C SER A 40 17.64 19.26 3.85
N SER A 41 17.15 19.15 2.62
CA SER A 41 16.61 20.28 1.84
C SER A 41 15.37 19.87 1.04
N GLU A 42 14.60 20.86 0.60
CA GLU A 42 13.36 20.64 -0.15
C GLU A 42 13.64 19.96 -1.50
N SER A 43 14.66 20.44 -2.24
CA SER A 43 15.05 19.89 -3.54
C SER A 43 15.48 18.42 -3.44
N THR A 44 16.25 18.05 -2.41
CA THR A 44 16.65 16.65 -2.16
C THR A 44 15.46 15.80 -1.75
N CYS A 45 14.48 16.37 -1.04
CA CYS A 45 13.23 15.69 -0.77
C CYS A 45 12.49 15.33 -2.05
N TRP A 46 12.21 16.31 -2.91
CA TRP A 46 11.51 16.10 -4.18
C TRP A 46 12.23 15.11 -5.09
N THR A 47 13.56 15.19 -5.14
CA THR A 47 14.38 14.23 -5.90
C THR A 47 14.20 12.80 -5.37
N GLY A 48 14.27 12.62 -4.04
CA GLY A 48 14.16 11.30 -3.44
C GLY A 48 12.76 10.69 -3.47
N VAL A 49 11.70 11.48 -3.32
CA VAL A 49 10.34 10.97 -3.52
C VAL A 49 10.08 10.60 -4.98
N ASN A 50 10.61 11.38 -5.94
CA ASN A 50 10.48 11.07 -7.36
C ASN A 50 11.22 9.78 -7.73
N ASP A 51 12.47 9.63 -7.26
CA ASP A 51 13.23 8.39 -7.45
C ASP A 51 12.49 7.18 -6.88
N LYS A 52 11.88 7.32 -5.69
CA LYS A 52 11.07 6.26 -5.11
C LYS A 52 9.85 5.90 -5.95
N VAL A 53 9.12 6.90 -6.47
CA VAL A 53 7.97 6.66 -7.37
C VAL A 53 8.42 5.94 -8.64
N VAL A 54 9.49 6.39 -9.27
CA VAL A 54 10.05 5.76 -10.47
C VAL A 54 10.47 4.33 -10.18
N GLN A 55 11.13 4.07 -9.04
CA GLN A 55 11.49 2.73 -8.60
C GLN A 55 10.24 1.84 -8.48
N LEU A 56 9.21 2.31 -7.78
CA LEU A 56 7.98 1.56 -7.53
C LEU A 56 7.22 1.20 -8.83
N LEU A 57 7.22 2.12 -9.80
CA LEU A 57 6.62 1.89 -11.12
C LEU A 57 7.48 0.95 -11.96
N ARG A 58 8.81 1.08 -11.92
CA ARG A 58 9.74 0.22 -12.68
C ARG A 58 9.76 -1.22 -12.17
N THR A 59 9.70 -1.42 -10.86
CA THR A 59 9.68 -2.76 -10.26
C THR A 59 8.29 -3.40 -10.31
N GLY A 60 7.27 -2.66 -10.74
CA GLY A 60 5.88 -3.11 -10.72
C GLY A 60 5.32 -3.32 -9.32
N GLN A 61 6.00 -2.83 -8.27
CA GLN A 61 5.56 -2.96 -6.89
C GLN A 61 4.37 -2.05 -6.58
N ALA A 62 4.22 -0.92 -7.27
CA ALA A 62 3.06 -0.07 -7.13
C ALA A 62 2.10 -0.25 -8.32
N LYS A 63 0.84 -0.58 -8.02
CA LYS A 63 -0.27 -0.52 -8.97
C LYS A 63 -0.72 0.91 -9.24
N SER A 64 -0.71 1.75 -8.21
CA SER A 64 -1.10 3.17 -8.31
C SER A 64 -0.44 4.00 -7.21
N ILE A 65 0.00 5.20 -7.54
CA ILE A 65 0.48 6.20 -6.58
C ILE A 65 -0.68 7.12 -6.20
N HIS A 66 -0.91 7.30 -4.91
CA HIS A 66 -2.01 8.11 -4.37
C HIS A 66 -1.57 9.48 -3.90
N ARG A 67 -0.42 9.53 -3.24
CA ARG A 67 0.10 10.78 -2.66
C ARG A 67 1.61 10.79 -2.72
N VAL A 68 2.14 11.93 -3.12
CA VAL A 68 3.56 12.27 -3.03
C VAL A 68 3.65 13.61 -2.35
N ASP A 69 4.42 13.70 -1.28
CA ASP A 69 4.50 14.90 -0.46
C ASP A 69 5.94 15.12 0.02
N CYS A 70 6.30 16.39 0.19
CA CYS A 70 7.50 16.82 0.88
C CYS A 70 7.09 17.88 1.91
N THR A 71 7.13 17.51 3.19
CA THR A 71 6.72 18.38 4.29
C THR A 71 7.96 18.85 5.07
N LYS A 72 8.08 20.16 5.32
CA LYS A 72 9.13 20.71 6.18
C LYS A 72 8.92 20.27 7.62
N LYS A 73 9.94 19.69 8.25
CA LYS A 73 9.87 19.22 9.64
C LYS A 73 10.10 20.38 10.61
N PRO A 74 9.42 20.40 11.77
CA PRO A 74 9.63 21.42 12.79
C PRO A 74 11.03 21.38 13.40
N SER A 75 11.69 20.21 13.43
CA SER A 75 13.07 20.02 13.88
C SER A 75 14.14 20.42 12.86
N GLY A 76 13.73 20.95 11.69
CA GLY A 76 14.62 21.20 10.56
C GLY A 76 14.67 20.04 9.57
N GLY A 77 15.01 20.35 8.32
CA GLY A 77 14.96 19.43 7.20
C GLY A 77 13.54 19.15 6.68
N TRP A 78 13.42 18.11 5.86
CA TRP A 78 12.23 17.77 5.09
C TRP A 78 11.92 16.28 5.22
N SER A 79 10.63 15.95 5.19
CA SER A 79 10.12 14.59 5.20
C SER A 79 9.38 14.33 3.89
N GLY A 80 9.88 13.37 3.11
CA GLY A 80 9.20 12.89 1.92
C GLY A 80 8.24 11.76 2.26
N MET A 81 7.11 11.69 1.56
CA MET A 81 6.12 10.63 1.71
C MET A 81 5.63 10.18 0.34
N VAL A 82 5.51 8.87 0.14
CA VAL A 82 4.88 8.27 -1.04
C VAL A 82 3.87 7.22 -0.59
N SER A 83 2.59 7.45 -0.83
CA SER A 83 1.51 6.48 -0.60
C SER A 83 1.12 5.80 -1.90
N TYR A 84 1.06 4.48 -1.92
CA TYR A 84 0.80 3.67 -3.11
C TYR A 84 0.05 2.37 -2.77
N ASN A 85 -0.69 1.84 -3.75
CA ASN A 85 -1.23 0.48 -3.65
C ASN A 85 -0.19 -0.50 -4.16
N GLU A 86 0.10 -1.54 -3.38
CA GLU A 86 0.93 -2.64 -3.86
C GLU A 86 0.23 -3.41 -5.00
N ASN A 87 1.03 -3.87 -5.96
CA ASN A 87 0.59 -4.82 -6.98
C ASN A 87 0.85 -6.23 -6.44
N TYR A 88 -0.20 -7.04 -6.31
CA TYR A 88 -0.16 -8.44 -5.86
C TYR A 88 -0.49 -9.37 -7.02
#